data_AF-A0A846R1L6-F1
#
_entry.id   AF-A0A846R1L6-F1
#
_cell.length_a   1.000
_cell.length_b   1.000
_cell.length_c   1.000
_cell.angle_alpha   90.00
_cell.angle_beta   90.00
_cell.angle_gamma   90.00
#
_symmetry.space_group_name_H-M   'P 1'
#
loop_
_entity.id
_entity.type
_entity.pdbx_description
1 polymer ?
#
loop_
_entity_poly.entity_id
_entity_poly.type
_entity_poly.pdbx_seq_one_letter_code
_entity_poly.pdbx_strand_id
1 'polypeptide(L)'
;MNDIYLSTAMIVILICHLATITVGYKMQKTSLLIPYLNAVIVIGIFIFWAFNSLNIKEHNLENRELFVICMEACILIFALYSIIGFHYKTYAKVINYIGFGIHLLATTGMLYYISIFKFNRLF
;
A
#
# COMPACT_ATOMS: atom_id res chain seq x y z
N MET A 1 -4.11 -15.61 -18.40
CA MET A 1 -2.89 -14.97 -18.90
C MET A 1 -2.49 -13.99 -17.82
N ASN A 2 -1.58 -14.40 -16.93
CA ASN A 2 -1.23 -13.59 -15.76
C ASN A 2 -0.96 -12.16 -16.23
N ASP A 3 -1.64 -11.18 -15.65
CA ASP A 3 -1.49 -9.80 -16.07
C ASP A 3 -0.07 -9.36 -15.73
N ILE A 4 0.77 -9.30 -16.76
CA ILE A 4 2.19 -8.97 -16.65
C ILE A 4 2.36 -7.59 -16.01
N TYR A 5 1.47 -6.65 -16.32
CA TYR A 5 1.51 -5.31 -15.74
C TYR A 5 1.22 -5.36 -14.24
N LEU A 6 0.21 -6.14 -13.84
CA LEU A 6 -0.14 -6.28 -12.44
C LEU A 6 0.98 -6.96 -11.63
N SER A 7 1.49 -8.09 -12.13
CA SER A 7 2.58 -8.82 -11.47
C SER A 7 3.85 -7.94 -11.38
N THR A 8 4.15 -7.18 -12.42
CA THR A 8 5.29 -6.24 -12.42
C THR A 8 5.10 -5.14 -11.38
N ALA A 9 3.91 -4.53 -11.30
CA ALA A 9 3.61 -3.51 -10.29
C ALA A 9 3.80 -4.05 -8.86
N MET A 10 3.33 -5.26 -8.58
CA MET A 10 3.51 -5.90 -7.26
C MET A 10 4.98 -6.18 -6.93
N ILE A 11 5.77 -6.66 -7.90
CA ILE A 11 7.20 -6.88 -7.71
C ILE A 11 7.91 -5.56 -7.40
N VAL A 12 7.58 -4.49 -8.13
CA VAL A 12 8.14 -3.15 -7.88
C VAL A 12 7.78 -2.68 -6.46
N ILE A 13 6.52 -2.85 -6.03
CA ILE A 13 6.09 -2.49 -4.66
C ILE A 13 6.88 -3.30 -3.62
N LEU A 14 7.08 -4.60 -3.82
CA LEU A 14 7.87 -5.42 -2.90
C LEU A 14 9.33 -4.97 -2.81
N ILE A 15 9.96 -4.65 -3.96
CA ILE A 15 11.32 -4.11 -4.00
C ILE A 15 11.39 -2.79 -3.22
N CYS A 16 10.38 -1.91 -3.37
CA CYS A 16 10.31 -0.67 -2.60
C CYS A 16 10.22 -0.91 -1.08
N HIS A 17 9.44 -1.90 -0.63
CA HIS A 17 9.40 -2.27 0.80
C HIS A 17 10.75 -2.78 1.31
N LEU A 18 11.38 -3.68 0.57
CA LEU A 18 12.70 -4.23 0.92
C LEU A 18 13.78 -3.14 0.96
N ALA A 19 13.76 -2.23 -0.02
CA ALA A 19 14.66 -1.08 -0.08
C ALA A 19 14.44 -0.14 1.12
N THR A 20 13.19 0.19 1.45
CA THR A 20 12.85 1.04 2.59
C THR A 20 13.34 0.46 3.92
N ILE A 21 13.17 -0.84 4.16
CA ILE A 21 13.71 -1.49 5.37
C ILE A 21 15.24 -1.47 5.35
N THR A 22 15.87 -1.89 4.24
CA THR A 22 17.33 -2.04 4.17
C THR A 22 18.04 -0.71 4.34
N VAL A 23 17.63 0.31 3.56
CA VAL A 23 18.20 1.66 3.62
C VAL A 23 17.82 2.33 4.93
N GLY A 24 16.56 2.21 5.35
CA GLY A 24 16.09 2.80 6.61
C GLY A 24 16.83 2.26 7.81
N TYR A 25 17.12 0.96 7.85
CA TYR A 25 17.89 0.34 8.92
C TYR A 25 19.35 0.82 8.90
N LYS A 26 20.01 0.78 7.74
CA LYS A 26 21.40 1.23 7.58
C LYS A 26 21.59 2.70 7.96
N MET A 27 20.64 3.56 7.62
CA MET A 27 20.69 5.00 7.89
C MET A 27 20.05 5.40 9.23
N GLN A 28 19.48 4.45 9.99
CA GLN A 28 18.68 4.71 11.20
C GLN A 28 17.51 5.69 10.97
N LYS A 29 16.94 5.68 9.75
CA LYS A 29 15.86 6.57 9.31
C LYS A 29 14.56 5.82 8.96
N THR A 30 14.39 4.59 9.46
CA THR A 30 13.18 3.77 9.20
C THR A 30 11.88 4.50 9.54
N SER A 31 11.82 5.20 10.67
CA SER A 31 10.64 5.97 11.09
C SER A 31 10.30 7.15 10.18
N LEU A 32 11.26 7.60 9.36
CA LEU A 32 11.06 8.65 8.38
C LEU A 32 10.66 8.05 7.03
N LEU A 33 11.36 7.02 6.56
CA LEU A 33 11.13 6.43 5.23
C LEU A 33 9.81 5.65 5.11
N ILE A 34 9.38 4.97 6.18
CA ILE A 34 8.16 4.17 6.16
C ILE A 34 6.90 5.02 5.86
N PRO A 35 6.67 6.17 6.54
CA PRO A 35 5.57 7.07 6.20
C PRO A 35 5.55 7.50 4.74
N TYR A 36 6.71 7.82 4.14
CA TYR A 36 6.76 8.18 2.72
C TYR A 36 6.32 7.02 1.82
N LEU A 37 6.80 5.80 2.08
CA LEU A 37 6.40 4.65 1.28
C LEU A 37 4.90 4.37 1.43
N ASN A 38 4.36 4.40 2.65
CA ASN A 38 2.93 4.22 2.90
C ASN A 38 2.10 5.27 2.14
N ALA A 39 2.49 6.54 2.21
CA ALA A 39 1.79 7.60 1.49
C ALA A 39 1.77 7.35 -0.02
N VAL A 40 2.91 6.99 -0.62
CA VAL A 40 3.01 6.71 -2.06
C VAL A 40 2.12 5.53 -2.45
N ILE A 41 2.15 4.44 -1.68
CA ILE A 41 1.33 3.25 -1.95
C ILE A 41 -0.16 3.58 -1.86
N VAL A 42 -0.59 4.21 -0.77
CA VAL A 42 -2.01 4.55 -0.57
C VAL A 42 -2.52 5.50 -1.66
N ILE A 43 -1.73 6.53 -2.01
CA ILE A 43 -2.07 7.43 -3.11
C ILE A 43 -2.20 6.65 -4.42
N GLY A 44 -1.28 5.73 -4.69
CA GLY A 44 -1.37 4.83 -5.84
C GLY A 44 -2.64 3.98 -5.85
N ILE A 45 -3.03 3.42 -4.71
CA ILE A 45 -4.28 2.66 -4.53
C ILE A 45 -5.50 3.54 -4.81
N PHE A 46 -5.55 4.77 -4.28
CA PHE A 46 -6.65 5.68 -4.54
C PHE A 46 -6.76 6.12 -5.99
N ILE A 47 -5.63 6.38 -6.65
CA ILE A 47 -5.61 6.70 -8.08
C ILE A 47 -6.14 5.51 -8.89
N PHE A 48 -5.63 4.30 -8.63
CA PHE A 48 -6.07 3.08 -9.30
C PHE A 48 -7.57 2.83 -9.09
N TRP A 49 -8.03 2.97 -7.85
CA TRP A 49 -9.42 2.84 -7.48
C TRP A 49 -10.29 3.86 -8.23
N ALA A 50 -9.93 5.15 -8.20
CA ALA A 50 -10.69 6.20 -8.88
C ALA A 50 -10.81 5.95 -10.39
N PHE A 51 -9.72 5.53 -11.05
CA PHE A 51 -9.77 5.20 -12.48
C PHE A 51 -10.70 4.02 -12.77
N ASN A 52 -10.64 2.95 -11.97
CA ASN A 52 -11.51 1.79 -12.17
C ASN A 52 -12.98 2.12 -11.90
N SER A 53 -13.28 2.86 -10.83
CA SER A 53 -14.65 3.25 -10.47
C SER A 53 -15.29 4.15 -11.53
N LEU A 54 -14.52 5.06 -12.15
CA LEU A 54 -15.02 5.92 -13.24
C LEU A 54 -15.29 5.15 -14.54
N ASN A 55 -14.63 4.01 -14.76
CA ASN A 55 -14.75 3.23 -15.99
C ASN A 55 -15.92 2.23 -15.95
N ILE A 56 -16.57 2.06 -14.80
CA ILE A 56 -17.72 1.17 -14.59
C ILE A 56 -19.01 2.00 -14.65
N LYS A 57 -19.97 1.61 -15.51
CA LYS A 57 -21.23 2.35 -15.74
C LYS A 57 -22.12 2.48 -14.49
N GLU A 58 -22.10 1.48 -13.61
CA GLU A 58 -22.77 1.49 -12.31
C GLU A 58 -21.83 0.88 -11.28
N HIS A 59 -21.12 1.73 -10.53
CA HIS A 59 -20.24 1.27 -9.46
C HIS A 59 -21.02 1.15 -8.15
N ASN A 60 -21.43 -0.08 -7.82
CA ASN A 60 -21.98 -0.38 -6.51
C ASN A 60 -20.81 -0.60 -5.54
N LEU A 61 -20.57 0.38 -4.67
CA LEU A 61 -19.58 0.29 -3.59
C LEU A 61 -19.96 -0.87 -2.64
N GLU A 62 -19.21 -1.96 -2.74
CA GLU A 62 -19.37 -3.09 -1.81
C GLU A 62 -18.82 -2.71 -0.43
N ASN A 63 -19.44 -3.22 0.64
CA ASN A 63 -18.98 -2.98 2.02
C ASN A 63 -17.49 -3.33 2.23
N ARG A 64 -16.99 -4.36 1.51
CA ARG A 64 -15.58 -4.76 1.55
C ARG A 64 -14.66 -3.68 0.95
N GLU A 65 -15.07 -3.11 -0.17
CA GLU A 65 -14.32 -2.06 -0.85
C GLU A 65 -14.28 -0.78 -0.01
N LEU A 66 -15.43 -0.39 0.56
CA LEU A 66 -15.52 0.75 1.47
C LEU A 66 -14.60 0.59 2.68
N PHE A 67 -14.55 -0.62 3.26
CA PHE A 67 -13.67 -0.93 4.38
C PHE A 67 -12.18 -0.75 4.01
N VAL A 68 -11.77 -1.25 2.85
CA VAL A 68 -10.39 -1.11 2.36
C VAL A 68 -10.06 0.37 2.15
N ILE A 69 -10.91 1.14 1.48
CA ILE A 69 -10.67 2.57 1.22
C ILE A 69 -10.57 3.36 2.53
N CYS A 70 -11.44 3.07 3.51
CA CYS A 70 -11.42 3.72 4.81
C CYS A 70 -10.12 3.42 5.56
N MET A 71 -9.69 2.16 5.56
CA MET A 71 -8.45 1.73 6.18
C MET A 71 -7.23 2.41 5.52
N GLU A 72 -7.17 2.42 4.20
CA GLU A 72 -6.13 3.11 3.42
C GLU A 72 -6.11 4.61 3.75
N ALA A 73 -7.28 5.25 3.84
CA ALA A 73 -7.39 6.67 4.23
C ALA A 73 -6.82 6.94 5.62
N CYS A 74 -7.09 6.05 6.59
CA CYS A 74 -6.47 6.15 7.91
C CYS A 74 -4.94 6.05 7.82
N ILE A 75 -4.41 5.08 7.08
CA ILE A 75 -2.95 4.90 6.90
C ILE A 75 -2.34 6.17 6.29
N LEU A 76 -2.98 6.76 5.27
CA LEU A 76 -2.52 7.99 4.63
C LEU A 76 -2.50 9.18 5.61
N ILE A 77 -3.55 9.36 6.41
CA ILE A 77 -3.60 10.44 7.42
C ILE A 77 -2.42 10.31 8.38
N PHE A 78 -2.14 9.11 8.90
CA PHE A 78 -1.01 8.88 9.81
C PHE A 78 0.36 9.00 9.12
N ALA A 79 0.46 8.66 7.85
CA ALA A 79 1.65 8.86 7.05
C ALA A 79 1.94 10.37 6.87
N LEU A 80 0.96 11.15 6.42
CA LEU A 80 1.07 12.60 6.26
C LEU A 80 1.36 13.29 7.59
N TYR A 81 0.69 12.87 8.67
CA TYR A 81 0.95 13.39 10.02
C TYR A 81 2.41 13.19 10.43
N SER A 82 3.01 12.03 10.13
CA SER A 82 4.42 11.77 10.43
C SER A 82 5.37 12.60 9.55
N ILE A 83 5.02 12.79 8.27
CA ILE A 83 5.81 13.55 7.28
C ILE A 83 5.89 15.05 7.63
N ILE A 84 4.78 15.66 8.08
CA ILE A 84 4.69 17.10 8.39
C ILE A 84 5.54 17.51 9.61
N GLY A 85 6.04 16.55 10.40
CA GLY A 85 6.97 16.83 11.49
C GLY A 85 6.79 15.98 12.74
N PHE A 86 5.77 15.12 12.79
CA PHE A 86 5.45 14.31 13.98
C PHE A 86 6.02 12.89 13.94
N HIS A 87 7.04 12.63 13.12
CA HIS A 87 7.69 11.31 12.96
C HIS A 87 8.22 10.69 14.28
N TYR A 88 8.46 11.49 15.32
CA TYR A 88 8.92 11.03 16.63
C TYR A 88 7.78 10.61 17.58
N LYS A 89 6.51 10.90 17.26
CA LYS A 89 5.38 10.50 18.10
C LYS A 89 5.15 9.00 18.01
N THR A 90 5.22 8.31 19.15
CA THR A 90 5.13 6.84 19.24
C THR A 90 3.90 6.26 18.54
N TYR A 91 2.72 6.85 18.73
CA TYR A 91 1.48 6.37 18.11
C TYR A 91 1.51 6.45 16.58
N ALA A 92 1.96 7.58 16.04
CA ALA A 92 2.08 7.78 14.59
C ALA A 92 3.10 6.82 13.97
N LYS A 93 4.20 6.56 14.68
CA LYS A 93 5.19 5.55 14.30
C LYS A 93 4.56 4.15 14.24
N VAL A 94 3.92 3.71 15.33
CA VAL A 94 3.30 2.36 15.40
C VAL A 94 2.31 2.14 14.27
N ILE A 95 1.42 3.11 14.01
CA ILE A 95 0.41 2.98 12.96
C ILE A 95 1.05 2.91 11.58
N ASN A 96 2.11 3.69 11.32
CA ASN A 96 2.85 3.59 10.07
C ASN A 96 3.56 2.24 9.89
N TYR A 97 4.10 1.65 10.96
CA TYR A 97 4.66 0.29 10.90
C TYR A 97 3.58 -0.76 10.63
N ILE A 98 2.39 -0.62 11.23
CA ILE A 98 1.25 -1.49 10.98
C ILE A 98 0.82 -1.38 9.51
N GLY A 99 0.61 -0.17 9.00
CA GLY A 99 0.25 0.06 7.60
C GLY A 99 1.28 -0.51 6.63
N PHE A 100 2.58 -0.31 6.92
CA PHE A 100 3.66 -0.89 6.13
C PHE A 100 3.63 -2.42 6.12
N GLY A 101 3.41 -3.05 7.29
CA GLY A 101 3.31 -4.49 7.40
C GLY A 101 2.11 -5.04 6.62
N ILE A 102 0.98 -4.34 6.67
CA ILE A 102 -0.22 -4.73 5.93
C ILE A 102 0.01 -4.63 4.42
N HIS A 103 0.58 -3.53 3.93
CA HIS A 103 0.91 -3.40 2.51
C HIS A 103 1.87 -4.50 2.04
N LEU A 104 2.89 -4.81 2.84
CA LEU A 104 3.85 -5.87 2.54
C LEU A 104 3.16 -7.25 2.47
N LEU A 105 2.34 -7.58 3.47
CA LEU A 105 1.61 -8.84 3.54
C LEU A 105 0.59 -8.98 2.40
N ALA A 106 -0.19 -7.93 2.14
CA ALA A 106 -1.17 -7.89 1.05
C ALA A 106 -0.51 -8.07 -0.32
N THR A 107 0.57 -7.33 -0.57
CA THR A 107 1.32 -7.44 -1.85
C THR A 107 1.93 -8.83 -2.01
N THR A 108 2.53 -9.38 -0.96
CA THR A 108 3.13 -10.73 -0.98
C THR A 108 2.07 -11.80 -1.20
N GLY A 109 0.98 -11.76 -0.43
CA GLY A 109 -0.12 -12.70 -0.54
C GLY A 109 -0.76 -12.67 -1.92
N MET A 110 -0.91 -11.48 -2.49
CA MET A 110 -1.48 -11.34 -3.81
C MET A 110 -0.56 -11.82 -4.93
N LEU A 111 0.74 -11.51 -4.85
CA LEU A 111 1.73 -12.03 -5.80
C LEU A 111 1.77 -13.56 -5.77
N TYR A 112 1.74 -14.15 -4.57
CA TYR A 112 1.68 -15.60 -4.37
C TYR A 112 0.41 -16.19 -5.00
N TYR A 113 -0.75 -15.60 -4.72
CA TYR A 113 -2.03 -16.06 -5.24
C TYR A 113 -2.09 -15.99 -6.78
N ILE A 114 -1.66 -14.88 -7.36
CA ILE A 114 -1.59 -14.70 -8.81
C ILE A 114 -0.65 -15.72 -9.45
N SER A 115 0.51 -15.99 -8.84
CA SER A 115 1.50 -16.93 -9.36
C SER A 115 1.00 -18.38 -9.35
N ILE A 116 0.27 -18.78 -8.32
CA ILE A 116 -0.25 -20.15 -8.19
C ILE A 116 -1.51 -20.36 -9.01
N PHE A 117 -2.48 -19.46 -8.90
CA PHE A 117 -3.81 -19.66 -9.45
C PHE A 117 -3.99 -19.02 -10.84
N LYS A 118 -2.96 -18.34 -11.38
CA LYS A 118 -2.97 -17.68 -12.70
C LYS A 118 -4.16 -16.73 -12.89
N PHE A 119 -4.61 -16.07 -11.83
CA PHE A 119 -5.68 -15.09 -11.89
C PHE A 119 -5.22 -13.85 -12.68
N ASN A 120 -6.12 -13.29 -13.51
CA ASN A 120 -5.85 -12.08 -14.29
C ASN A 120 -6.55 -10.84 -13.71
N ARG A 121 -7.08 -10.89 -12.48
CA ARG A 121 -7.91 -9.80 -11.94
C ARG A 121 -7.67 -9.57 -10.45
N LEU A 122 -7.52 -8.29 -10.11
CA LEU A 122 -7.54 -7.72 -8.76
C LEU A 122 -9.00 -7.35 -8.48
N PHE A 123 -9.67 -8.13 -7.64
CA PHE A 123 -11.12 -8.07 -7.37
C PHE A 123 -12.03 -8.70 -8.44
#